data_AF-A0A848P7Z1-F1
#
_entry.id   AF-A0A848P7Z1-F1
#
_cell.length_a   1.000
_cell.length_b   1.000
_cell.length_c   1.000
_cell.angle_alpha   90.00
_cell.angle_beta   90.00
_cell.angle_gamma   90.00
#
_symmetry.space_group_name_H-M   'P 1'
#
loop_
_entity.id
_entity.type
_entity.pdbx_description
1 polymer ?
#
loop_
_entity_poly.entity_id
_entity_poly.type
_entity_poly.pdbx_seq_one_letter_code
_entity_poly.pdbx_strand_id
1 'polypeptide(L)'
;MHAYRDAIRRTAGAYVLYPGGDSEESCDPYREYHELLPGLGAFVLRPTDTGGARGALVLRRFIDDVLDHVATRLTKHERSRYWLEDAYGSSLPRRETPASAPLSPDATVLLGFVKSREHWNWIREHKAYNVRAEGRRGGVHAGAALLQSQLLLLYCPTSPEIGLARIVSDAERMSAVGMAATGYPEPRGNYWCVQLQWLEQNQWIQGVSADSIDAYVQRQGLAYGEPVGAVWSEIESLIEGESSNGKRTHLP
;
A
#
# COMPACT_ATOMS: atom_id res chain seq x y z
N MET A 1 6.52 16.45 -32.87
CA MET A 1 5.44 15.72 -32.17
C MET A 1 5.14 16.47 -30.88
N HIS A 2 3.88 16.62 -30.48
CA HIS A 2 3.50 17.35 -29.26
C HIS A 2 2.94 16.37 -28.22
N ALA A 3 3.40 16.47 -26.98
CA ALA A 3 2.92 15.67 -25.86
C ALA A 3 2.04 16.55 -24.95
N TYR A 4 0.80 16.14 -24.75
CA TYR A 4 -0.19 16.89 -23.98
C TYR A 4 -0.19 16.50 -22.51
N ARG A 5 0.84 16.95 -21.76
CA ARG A 5 0.92 16.67 -20.32
C ARG A 5 -0.24 17.31 -19.54
N ASP A 6 -0.61 18.54 -19.90
CA ASP A 6 -1.53 19.35 -19.09
C ASP A 6 -2.99 19.32 -19.60
N ALA A 7 -3.25 18.64 -20.72
CA ALA A 7 -4.61 18.55 -21.29
C ALA A 7 -5.52 17.59 -20.51
N ILE A 8 -4.95 16.64 -19.77
CA ILE A 8 -5.69 15.69 -18.93
C ILE A 8 -5.36 16.02 -17.47
N ARG A 9 -6.41 16.27 -16.66
CA ARG A 9 -6.23 16.58 -15.23
C ARG A 9 -5.62 15.38 -14.50
N ARG A 10 -4.70 15.66 -13.56
CA ARG A 10 -3.99 14.66 -12.74
C ARG A 10 -3.05 13.74 -13.53
N THR A 11 -2.62 14.14 -14.72
CA THR A 11 -1.57 13.45 -15.47
C THR A 11 -0.23 13.60 -14.76
N ALA A 12 0.43 12.47 -14.47
CA ALA A 12 1.75 12.47 -13.86
C ALA A 12 2.90 12.60 -14.88
N GLY A 13 2.66 12.35 -16.17
CA GLY A 13 3.68 12.50 -17.22
C GLY A 13 3.12 12.18 -18.59
N ALA A 14 3.81 12.61 -19.65
CA ALA A 14 3.46 12.25 -21.02
C ALA A 14 4.71 11.84 -21.80
N TYR A 15 4.61 10.69 -22.49
CA TYR A 15 5.74 10.03 -23.14
C TYR A 15 5.43 9.74 -24.61
N VAL A 16 6.46 9.82 -25.45
CA VAL A 16 6.37 9.57 -26.90
C VAL A 16 7.24 8.37 -27.27
N LEU A 17 6.67 7.41 -28.02
CA LEU A 17 7.43 6.39 -28.71
C LEU A 17 7.71 6.85 -30.15
N TYR A 18 8.96 6.79 -30.58
CA TYR A 18 9.35 7.22 -31.93
C TYR A 18 10.42 6.31 -32.53
N PRO A 19 10.51 6.19 -33.87
CA PRO A 19 11.35 5.17 -34.52
C PRO A 19 12.87 5.44 -34.44
N GLY A 20 13.29 6.64 -34.01
CA GLY A 20 14.68 7.06 -33.81
C GLY A 20 15.66 6.84 -34.97
N GLY A 21 16.93 7.21 -34.75
CA GLY A 21 18.09 6.89 -35.61
C GLY A 21 19.21 6.15 -34.86
N ASP A 22 20.17 5.57 -35.60
CA ASP A 22 21.23 4.70 -35.05
C ASP A 22 22.13 5.39 -33.99
N SER A 23 22.20 6.72 -34.00
CA SER A 23 22.97 7.52 -33.02
C SER A 23 22.21 7.80 -31.72
N GLU A 24 20.88 7.68 -31.71
CA GLU A 24 20.04 8.11 -30.59
C GLU A 24 19.83 7.01 -29.53
N GLU A 25 20.15 5.75 -29.87
CA GLU A 25 20.15 4.61 -28.91
C GLU A 25 21.34 4.63 -27.95
N SER A 26 22.44 5.28 -28.33
CA SER A 26 23.69 5.32 -27.53
C SER A 26 23.83 6.60 -26.69
N CYS A 27 22.87 7.52 -26.80
CA CYS A 27 22.80 8.68 -25.95
C CYS A 27 22.15 8.29 -24.62
N ASP A 28 22.83 8.61 -23.51
CA ASP A 28 22.22 8.50 -22.20
C ASP A 28 20.91 9.30 -22.17
N PRO A 29 19.81 8.75 -21.63
CA PRO A 29 18.55 9.45 -21.58
C PRO A 29 18.74 10.76 -20.82
N TYR A 30 18.33 11.87 -21.43
CA TYR A 30 18.40 13.18 -20.80
C TYR A 30 17.48 13.20 -19.57
N ARG A 31 18.09 13.32 -18.38
CA ARG A 31 17.38 13.38 -17.10
C ARG A 31 17.27 14.83 -16.66
N GLU A 32 16.12 15.45 -16.93
CA GLU A 32 15.83 16.80 -16.46
C GLU A 32 15.53 16.83 -14.95
N TYR A 33 14.88 15.77 -14.44
CA TYR A 33 14.43 15.67 -13.06
C TYR A 33 15.13 14.55 -12.30
N HIS A 34 15.25 14.73 -10.98
CA HIS A 34 15.85 13.74 -10.07
C HIS A 34 14.87 12.63 -9.64
N GLU A 35 13.58 12.76 -9.96
CA GLU A 35 12.56 11.75 -9.70
C GLU A 35 11.85 11.36 -11.00
N LEU A 36 11.40 10.11 -11.09
CA LEU A 36 10.83 9.53 -12.31
C LEU A 36 9.47 10.16 -12.72
N LEU A 37 8.80 10.93 -11.85
CA LEU A 37 7.61 11.74 -12.21
C LEU A 37 7.58 13.11 -11.48
N PRO A 38 7.12 14.24 -12.10
CA PRO A 38 6.45 14.38 -13.40
C PRO A 38 7.22 15.22 -14.47
N GLY A 39 7.23 14.75 -15.73
CA GLY A 39 7.89 15.40 -16.86
C GLY A 39 7.35 14.99 -18.24
N LEU A 40 8.08 15.35 -19.30
CA LEU A 40 7.89 14.88 -20.67
C LEU A 40 9.06 13.96 -21.02
N GLY A 41 8.80 12.83 -21.69
CA GLY A 41 9.87 11.94 -22.14
C GLY A 41 9.63 11.37 -23.53
N ALA A 42 10.71 10.87 -24.13
CA ALA A 42 10.65 10.24 -25.45
C ALA A 42 11.55 9.00 -25.46
N PHE A 43 11.02 7.88 -25.97
CA PHE A 43 11.73 6.62 -26.07
C PHE A 43 11.79 6.17 -27.53
N VAL A 44 12.98 5.74 -27.94
CA VAL A 44 13.16 5.10 -29.25
C VAL A 44 12.57 3.70 -29.19
N LEU A 45 11.72 3.36 -30.15
CA LEU A 45 11.20 1.99 -30.33
C LEU A 45 11.06 1.69 -31.82
N ARG A 46 11.80 0.69 -32.31
CA ARG A 46 11.83 0.34 -33.74
C ARG A 46 11.79 -1.17 -33.97
N PRO A 47 11.02 -1.66 -34.95
CA PRO A 47 11.07 -3.06 -35.38
C PRO A 47 12.40 -3.40 -36.07
N THR A 48 12.95 -4.57 -35.76
CA THR A 48 14.12 -5.12 -36.47
C THR A 48 13.71 -6.14 -37.51
N ASP A 49 14.59 -6.33 -38.50
CA ASP A 49 14.55 -7.39 -39.50
C ASP A 49 14.49 -8.82 -38.90
N THR A 50 15.01 -8.99 -37.69
CA THR A 50 14.95 -10.22 -36.91
C THR A 50 13.63 -10.44 -36.15
N GLY A 51 12.66 -9.53 -36.28
CA GLY A 51 11.35 -9.61 -35.58
C GLY A 51 11.37 -9.12 -34.13
N GLY A 52 12.52 -8.62 -33.64
CA GLY A 52 12.65 -7.97 -32.34
C GLY A 52 12.28 -6.48 -32.38
N ALA A 53 12.16 -5.85 -31.21
CA ALA A 53 12.02 -4.42 -31.09
C ALA A 53 13.27 -3.81 -30.43
N ARG A 54 14.02 -3.02 -31.18
CA ARG A 54 15.13 -2.21 -30.67
C ARG A 54 14.59 -1.06 -29.81
N GLY A 55 15.27 -0.76 -28.70
CA GLY A 55 14.81 0.17 -27.67
C GLY A 55 13.83 -0.40 -26.62
N ALA A 56 13.29 -1.61 -26.81
CA ALA A 56 12.32 -2.21 -25.89
C ALA A 56 12.85 -2.44 -24.46
N LEU A 57 14.14 -2.75 -24.31
CA LEU A 57 14.76 -2.96 -23.00
C LEU A 57 14.78 -1.68 -22.16
N VAL A 58 15.07 -0.53 -22.78
CA VAL A 58 15.11 0.77 -22.11
C VAL A 58 13.71 1.17 -21.65
N LEU A 59 12.71 0.98 -22.53
CA LEU A 59 11.32 1.23 -22.19
C LEU A 59 10.85 0.34 -21.05
N ARG A 60 11.20 -0.97 -21.09
CA ARG A 60 10.85 -1.90 -20.01
C ARG A 60 11.44 -1.46 -18.67
N ARG A 61 12.75 -1.17 -18.64
CA ARG A 61 13.41 -0.67 -17.43
C ARG A 61 12.76 0.59 -16.90
N PHE A 62 12.41 1.53 -17.79
CA PHE A 62 11.70 2.74 -17.37
C PHE A 62 10.33 2.43 -16.75
N ILE A 63 9.56 1.50 -17.32
CA ILE A 63 8.28 1.08 -16.74
C ILE A 63 8.49 0.44 -15.38
N ASP A 64 9.46 -0.47 -15.26
CA ASP A 64 9.81 -1.11 -13.98
C ASP A 64 10.22 -0.05 -12.93
N ASP A 65 11.06 0.91 -13.30
CA ASP A 65 11.48 2.03 -12.44
C ASP A 65 10.29 2.92 -12.02
N VAL A 66 9.31 3.16 -12.91
CA VAL A 66 8.09 3.91 -12.59
C VAL A 66 7.22 3.13 -11.61
N LEU A 67 7.09 1.81 -11.79
CA LEU A 67 6.32 0.95 -10.87
C LEU A 67 6.97 0.95 -9.48
N ASP A 68 8.29 0.78 -9.40
CA ASP A 68 9.04 0.86 -8.16
C ASP A 68 8.92 2.25 -7.51
N HIS A 69 8.98 3.32 -8.31
CA HIS A 69 8.80 4.70 -7.84
C HIS A 69 7.41 4.93 -7.24
N VAL A 70 6.34 4.44 -7.89
CA VAL A 70 4.97 4.56 -7.39
C VAL A 70 4.71 3.66 -6.18
N ALA A 71 5.37 2.51 -6.09
CA ALA A 71 5.34 1.66 -4.90
C ALA A 71 6.06 2.31 -3.71
N THR A 72 7.07 3.14 -3.97
CA THR A 72 7.91 3.78 -2.95
C THR A 72 7.22 5.02 -2.34
N ARG A 73 6.91 4.94 -1.05
CA ARG A 73 6.27 6.02 -0.25
C ARG A 73 7.16 7.24 0.00
N LEU A 74 8.47 7.13 -0.20
CA LEU A 74 9.46 8.16 0.12
C LEU A 74 9.65 9.24 -0.96
N THR A 75 9.01 9.09 -2.11
CA THR A 75 9.21 9.98 -3.26
C THR A 75 8.67 11.39 -2.97
N LYS A 76 9.33 12.43 -3.50
CA LYS A 76 8.77 13.79 -3.49
C LYS A 76 7.46 13.81 -4.26
N HIS A 77 7.26 12.94 -5.25
CA HIS A 77 5.97 12.74 -5.93
C HIS A 77 4.84 12.40 -4.93
N GLU A 78 4.98 11.33 -4.14
CA GLU A 78 3.97 10.95 -3.14
C GLU A 78 3.77 12.03 -2.07
N ARG A 79 4.86 12.64 -1.60
CA ARG A 79 4.80 13.75 -0.64
C ARG A 79 4.07 14.97 -1.20
N SER A 80 4.30 15.28 -2.48
CA SER A 80 3.61 16.38 -3.16
C SER A 80 2.12 16.09 -3.32
N ARG A 81 1.73 14.86 -3.67
CA ARG A 81 0.32 14.44 -3.74
C ARG A 81 -0.36 14.55 -2.39
N TYR A 82 0.30 14.13 -1.32
CA TYR A 82 -0.21 14.26 0.04
C TYR A 82 -0.51 15.72 0.38
N TRP A 83 0.46 16.63 0.19
CA TRP A 83 0.25 18.05 0.48
C TRP A 83 -0.76 18.72 -0.47
N LEU A 84 -0.86 18.26 -1.73
CA LEU A 84 -1.88 18.74 -2.65
C LEU A 84 -3.28 18.32 -2.22
N GLU A 85 -3.44 17.08 -1.73
CA GLU A 85 -4.71 16.61 -1.16
C GLU A 85 -5.02 17.30 0.17
N ASP A 86 -4.03 17.52 1.04
CA ASP A 86 -4.21 18.24 2.31
C ASP A 86 -4.63 19.71 2.07
N ALA A 87 -3.93 20.41 1.17
CA ALA A 87 -4.17 21.83 0.90
C ALA A 87 -5.42 22.10 0.05
N TYR A 88 -5.76 21.22 -0.91
CA TYR A 88 -6.87 21.44 -1.84
C TYR A 88 -8.03 20.43 -1.68
N GLY A 89 -7.91 19.45 -0.78
CA GLY A 89 -8.93 18.43 -0.53
C GLY A 89 -10.19 18.97 0.15
N SER A 90 -10.09 20.12 0.81
CA SER A 90 -11.24 20.88 1.31
C SER A 90 -11.59 22.01 0.34
N SER A 91 -12.81 21.98 -0.24
CA SER A 91 -13.51 23.08 -0.95
C SER A 91 -13.69 23.02 -2.48
N LEU A 92 -13.78 21.84 -3.08
CA LEU A 92 -14.66 21.70 -4.26
C LEU A 92 -15.90 20.91 -3.83
N PRO A 93 -17.12 21.29 -4.26
CA PRO A 93 -18.27 20.41 -4.10
C PRO A 93 -17.89 19.13 -4.83
N ARG A 94 -17.62 18.11 -4.05
CA ARG A 94 -17.37 16.76 -4.48
C ARG A 94 -18.57 16.40 -5.35
N ARG A 95 -18.44 16.52 -6.68
CA ARG A 95 -19.20 15.64 -7.55
C ARG A 95 -18.82 14.27 -7.03
N GLU A 96 -19.75 13.60 -6.36
CA GLU A 96 -19.53 12.34 -5.69
C GLU A 96 -18.90 11.37 -6.68
N THR A 97 -17.57 11.37 -6.81
CA THR A 97 -16.86 10.14 -7.07
C THR A 97 -17.29 9.30 -5.89
N PRO A 98 -18.07 8.24 -6.12
CA PRO A 98 -18.68 7.51 -5.03
C PRO A 98 -17.55 7.20 -4.08
N ALA A 99 -17.76 7.45 -2.80
CA ALA A 99 -16.84 7.10 -1.72
C ALA A 99 -16.61 5.58 -1.63
N SER A 100 -16.88 4.83 -2.71
CA SER A 100 -17.11 3.40 -2.89
C SER A 100 -16.48 2.89 -4.18
N ALA A 101 -15.54 3.60 -4.80
CA ALA A 101 -14.69 2.94 -5.79
C ALA A 101 -13.98 1.78 -5.05
N PRO A 102 -14.22 0.52 -5.43
CA PRO A 102 -13.63 -0.62 -4.72
C PRO A 102 -12.11 -0.51 -4.76
N LEU A 103 -11.44 -1.01 -3.73
CA LEU A 103 -10.00 -1.17 -3.77
C LEU A 103 -9.64 -2.04 -4.98
N SER A 104 -8.49 -1.75 -5.59
CA SER A 104 -8.00 -2.64 -6.65
C SER A 104 -7.87 -4.04 -6.08
N PRO A 105 -8.36 -5.09 -6.77
CA PRO A 105 -8.26 -6.46 -6.26
C PRO A 105 -6.81 -6.86 -5.99
N ASP A 106 -5.84 -6.28 -6.70
CA ASP A 106 -4.40 -6.53 -6.53
C ASP A 106 -3.73 -5.64 -5.45
N ALA A 107 -4.49 -4.81 -4.74
CA ALA A 107 -3.95 -3.95 -3.71
C ALA A 107 -3.37 -4.79 -2.56
N THR A 108 -2.12 -4.51 -2.19
CA THR A 108 -1.49 -5.17 -1.05
C THR A 108 -2.01 -4.57 0.26
N VAL A 109 -2.40 -5.43 1.20
CA VAL A 109 -2.86 -5.06 2.53
C VAL A 109 -2.08 -5.83 3.59
N LEU A 110 -1.63 -5.12 4.61
CA LEU A 110 -1.02 -5.71 5.80
C LEU A 110 -2.12 -6.11 6.79
N LEU A 111 -2.18 -7.38 7.17
CA LEU A 111 -3.05 -7.87 8.23
C LEU A 111 -2.35 -7.64 9.57
N GLY A 112 -2.84 -6.65 10.31
CA GLY A 112 -2.29 -6.23 11.58
C GLY A 112 -3.00 -6.90 12.75
N PHE A 113 -2.29 -7.81 13.41
CA PHE A 113 -2.76 -8.45 14.63
C PHE A 113 -2.75 -7.47 15.81
N VAL A 114 -3.87 -7.40 16.55
CA VAL A 114 -3.99 -6.65 17.81
C VAL A 114 -4.28 -7.60 18.96
N LYS A 115 -3.46 -7.51 20.01
CA LYS A 115 -3.45 -8.47 21.12
C LYS A 115 -4.67 -8.36 22.04
N SER A 116 -5.08 -7.13 22.37
CA SER A 116 -6.19 -6.87 23.28
C SER A 116 -6.78 -5.48 23.04
N ARG A 117 -7.93 -5.22 23.67
CA ARG A 117 -8.62 -3.93 23.61
C ARG A 117 -7.76 -2.76 24.10
N GLU A 118 -6.88 -2.97 25.07
CA GLU A 118 -5.96 -1.93 25.54
C GLU A 118 -4.97 -1.51 24.44
N HIS A 119 -4.44 -2.49 23.70
CA HIS A 119 -3.54 -2.23 22.58
C HIS A 119 -4.30 -1.55 21.44
N TRP A 120 -5.55 -1.94 21.19
CA TRP A 120 -6.41 -1.29 20.21
C TRP A 120 -6.64 0.18 20.54
N ASN A 121 -6.94 0.49 21.80
CA ASN A 121 -7.15 1.85 22.26
C ASN A 121 -5.87 2.69 22.11
N TRP A 122 -4.71 2.13 22.45
CA TRP A 122 -3.43 2.79 22.20
C TRP A 122 -3.24 3.12 20.71
N ILE A 123 -3.51 2.16 19.81
CA ILE A 123 -3.42 2.35 18.36
C ILE A 123 -4.37 3.47 17.87
N ARG A 124 -5.61 3.49 18.37
CA ARG A 124 -6.60 4.54 18.04
C ARG A 124 -6.13 5.92 18.50
N GLU A 125 -5.68 6.03 19.74
CA GLU A 125 -5.30 7.31 20.37
C GLU A 125 -4.02 7.88 19.73
N HIS A 126 -2.99 7.05 19.59
CA HIS A 126 -1.69 7.47 19.08
C HIS A 126 -1.61 7.48 17.56
N LYS A 127 -2.64 6.94 16.88
CA LYS A 127 -2.68 6.73 15.43
C LYS A 127 -1.41 6.03 14.94
N ALA A 128 -0.95 5.04 15.69
CA ALA A 128 0.29 4.33 15.40
C ALA A 128 0.07 2.82 15.52
N TYR A 129 0.69 2.06 14.62
CA TYR A 129 0.72 0.59 14.69
C TYR A 129 2.14 0.09 14.88
N ASN A 130 2.30 -1.00 15.63
CA ASN A 130 3.59 -1.57 15.92
C ASN A 130 3.65 -3.05 15.57
N VAL A 131 4.77 -3.47 14.99
CA VAL A 131 5.12 -4.88 14.77
C VAL A 131 6.40 -5.21 15.52
N ARG A 132 6.58 -6.47 15.93
CA ARG A 132 7.77 -6.88 16.68
C ARG A 132 9.00 -6.73 15.77
N ALA A 133 10.09 -6.19 16.30
CA ALA A 133 11.37 -6.21 15.57
C ALA A 133 11.98 -7.63 15.59
N GLU A 134 12.88 -7.87 14.64
CA GLU A 134 13.66 -9.11 14.50
C GLU A 134 14.34 -9.59 15.81
N GLY A 135 14.66 -10.89 15.85
CA GLY A 135 15.26 -11.55 17.02
C GLY A 135 14.25 -12.16 17.99
N ARG A 136 12.97 -12.18 17.61
CA ARG A 136 11.86 -12.74 18.40
C ARG A 136 10.91 -13.51 17.50
N ARG A 137 10.13 -14.41 18.10
CA ARG A 137 9.09 -15.16 17.37
C ARG A 137 8.04 -14.18 16.79
N GLY A 138 7.86 -14.23 15.47
CA GLY A 138 7.03 -13.30 14.70
C GLY A 138 7.61 -11.89 14.57
N GLY A 139 8.93 -11.74 14.72
CA GLY A 139 9.64 -10.47 14.54
C GLY A 139 9.96 -10.19 13.08
N VAL A 140 9.81 -8.94 12.67
CA VAL A 140 9.96 -8.48 11.29
C VAL A 140 11.26 -7.67 11.15
N HIS A 141 11.93 -7.86 10.02
CA HIS A 141 13.13 -7.11 9.64
C HIS A 141 12.74 -5.76 9.00
N ALA A 142 13.60 -4.75 9.10
CA ALA A 142 13.30 -3.38 8.66
C ALA A 142 12.89 -3.28 7.17
N GLY A 143 13.41 -4.17 6.33
CA GLY A 143 13.16 -4.21 4.89
C GLY A 143 12.09 -5.20 4.44
N ALA A 144 11.30 -5.77 5.36
CA ALA A 144 10.27 -6.72 4.97
C ALA A 144 9.27 -6.06 4.01
N ALA A 145 8.95 -6.72 2.89
CA ALA A 145 7.90 -6.28 1.96
C ALA A 145 6.57 -5.98 2.69
N LEU A 146 6.33 -6.66 3.81
CA LEU A 146 5.22 -6.43 4.74
C LEU A 146 5.14 -4.98 5.24
N LEU A 147 6.27 -4.30 5.46
CA LEU A 147 6.34 -2.91 5.93
C LEU A 147 6.19 -1.88 4.79
N GLN A 148 6.16 -2.33 3.54
CA GLN A 148 5.97 -1.46 2.37
C GLN A 148 4.51 -1.35 1.93
N SER A 149 3.60 -2.09 2.59
CA SER A 149 2.18 -2.03 2.27
C SER A 149 1.59 -0.65 2.54
N GLN A 150 0.70 -0.23 1.66
CA GLN A 150 0.01 1.04 1.73
C GLN A 150 -1.20 1.02 2.68
N LEU A 151 -1.77 -0.17 2.90
CA LEU A 151 -3.00 -0.39 3.64
C LEU A 151 -2.74 -1.35 4.80
N LEU A 152 -3.42 -1.10 5.91
CA LEU A 152 -3.37 -1.91 7.11
C LEU A 152 -4.79 -2.26 7.52
N LEU A 153 -5.10 -3.55 7.57
CA LEU A 153 -6.34 -4.09 8.11
C LEU A 153 -6.05 -4.67 9.49
N LEU A 154 -6.48 -3.94 10.52
CA LEU A 154 -6.34 -4.32 11.92
C LEU A 154 -7.48 -5.24 12.34
N TYR A 155 -7.13 -6.30 13.07
CA TYR A 155 -8.10 -7.23 13.65
C TYR A 155 -7.64 -7.66 15.05
N CYS A 156 -8.61 -7.98 15.91
CA CYS A 156 -8.36 -8.45 17.27
C CYS A 156 -9.12 -9.76 17.50
N PRO A 157 -8.48 -10.93 17.68
CA PRO A 157 -9.26 -12.17 17.87
C PRO A 157 -10.07 -12.18 19.17
N THR A 158 -9.70 -11.34 20.14
CA THR A 158 -10.41 -11.22 21.43
C THR A 158 -11.58 -10.23 21.40
N SER A 159 -11.81 -9.55 20.27
CA SER A 159 -12.83 -8.52 20.14
C SER A 159 -13.32 -8.40 18.69
N PRO A 160 -14.61 -8.17 18.42
CA PRO A 160 -15.10 -8.02 17.05
C PRO A 160 -14.61 -6.73 16.33
N GLU A 161 -13.69 -5.97 16.94
CA GLU A 161 -13.14 -4.75 16.36
C GLU A 161 -12.25 -5.05 15.14
N ILE A 162 -12.60 -4.43 14.01
CA ILE A 162 -11.83 -4.41 12.77
C ILE A 162 -11.67 -2.95 12.38
N GLY A 163 -10.52 -2.61 11.80
CA GLY A 163 -10.21 -1.25 11.42
C GLY A 163 -9.32 -1.21 10.20
N LEU A 164 -9.69 -0.38 9.23
CA LEU A 164 -8.87 -0.16 8.05
C LEU A 164 -8.17 1.19 8.17
N ALA A 165 -6.86 1.19 7.95
CA ALA A 165 -6.03 2.37 7.97
C ALA A 165 -5.06 2.39 6.80
N ARG A 166 -4.61 3.59 6.44
CA ARG A 166 -3.48 3.81 5.55
C ARG A 166 -2.23 4.02 6.38
N ILE A 167 -1.12 3.39 5.97
CA ILE A 167 0.20 3.67 6.55
C ILE A 167 0.73 4.95 5.90
N VAL A 168 1.09 5.94 6.73
CA VAL A 168 1.48 7.29 6.29
C VAL A 168 2.90 7.69 6.71
N SER A 169 3.64 6.81 7.37
CA SER A 169 5.06 7.01 7.68
C SER A 169 5.89 5.77 7.38
N ASP A 170 7.20 5.97 7.33
CA ASP A 170 8.15 4.86 7.40
C ASP A 170 8.12 4.19 8.77
N ALA A 171 8.65 2.96 8.82
CA ALA A 171 8.81 2.20 10.04
C ALA A 171 10.00 2.71 10.86
N GLU A 172 9.72 3.22 12.06
CA GLU A 172 10.74 3.66 13.01
C GLU A 172 10.98 2.59 14.09
N ARG A 173 12.24 2.38 14.47
CA ARG A 173 12.58 1.42 15.54
C ARG A 173 12.35 2.05 16.91
N MET A 174 11.46 1.45 17.69
CA MET A 174 11.22 1.85 19.09
C MET A 174 11.65 0.75 20.06
N SER A 175 12.29 1.16 21.16
CA SER A 175 12.67 0.26 22.25
C SER A 175 11.50 0.00 23.19
N ALA A 176 11.59 -1.03 24.04
CA ALA A 176 10.58 -1.30 25.07
C ALA A 176 10.35 -0.09 26.00
N VAL A 177 11.42 0.63 26.34
CA VAL A 177 11.36 1.83 27.18
C VAL A 177 10.64 2.97 26.45
N GLY A 178 10.93 3.16 25.16
CA GLY A 178 10.23 4.15 24.33
C GLY A 178 8.74 3.85 24.20
N MET A 179 8.38 2.59 23.95
CA MET A 179 6.98 2.16 23.90
C MET A 179 6.26 2.32 25.25
N ALA A 180 6.94 2.05 26.36
CA ALA A 180 6.37 2.25 27.69
C ALA A 180 6.09 3.75 27.95
N ALA A 181 6.97 4.63 27.47
CA ALA A 181 6.81 6.08 27.60
C ALA A 181 5.61 6.63 26.80
N THR A 182 5.21 5.96 25.71
CA THR A 182 3.96 6.29 24.98
C THR A 182 2.72 5.66 25.62
N GLY A 183 2.83 5.01 26.78
CA GLY A 183 1.70 4.33 27.42
C GLY A 183 1.29 3.02 26.74
N TYR A 184 2.16 2.39 25.95
CA TYR A 184 1.87 1.09 25.35
C TYR A 184 1.77 0.00 26.43
N PRO A 185 0.77 -0.91 26.37
CA PRO A 185 0.62 -1.96 27.39
C PRO A 185 1.71 -3.05 27.28
N GLU A 186 2.39 -3.34 28.40
CA GLU A 186 3.41 -4.42 28.52
C GLU A 186 4.39 -4.57 27.33
N PRO A 187 5.15 -3.53 26.95
CA PRO A 187 6.09 -3.63 25.85
C PRO A 187 7.20 -4.62 26.21
N ARG A 188 7.48 -5.53 25.29
CA ARG A 188 8.56 -6.51 25.43
C ARG A 188 9.48 -6.36 24.24
N GLY A 189 10.76 -6.09 24.43
CA GLY A 189 11.75 -5.97 23.35
C GLY A 189 11.52 -4.76 22.42
N ASN A 190 12.12 -4.82 21.24
CA ASN A 190 12.05 -3.74 20.26
C ASN A 190 10.90 -3.95 19.27
N TYR A 191 10.40 -2.84 18.72
CA TYR A 191 9.29 -2.78 17.79
C TYR A 191 9.64 -1.87 16.60
N TRP A 192 8.98 -2.13 15.49
CA TRP A 192 8.85 -1.19 14.38
C TRP A 192 7.50 -0.50 14.48
N CYS A 193 7.48 0.81 14.43
CA CYS A 193 6.28 1.62 14.57
C CYS A 193 6.03 2.43 13.31
N VAL A 194 4.78 2.47 12.87
CA VAL A 194 4.32 3.26 11.72
C VAL A 194 3.15 4.13 12.15
N GLN A 195 3.03 5.31 11.53
CA GLN A 195 1.89 6.20 11.71
C GLN A 195 0.76 5.83 10.75
N LEU A 196 -0.46 6.03 11.22
CA LEU A 196 -1.69 5.61 10.58
C LEU A 196 -2.59 6.80 10.29
N GLN A 197 -3.31 6.70 9.18
CA GLN A 197 -4.49 7.48 8.90
C GLN A 197 -5.68 6.54 8.75
N TRP A 198 -6.63 6.61 9.70
CA TRP A 198 -7.85 5.80 9.67
C TRP A 198 -8.68 6.11 8.42
N LEU A 199 -9.19 5.07 7.77
CA LEU A 199 -10.11 5.18 6.66
C LEU A 199 -11.53 5.00 7.19
N GLU A 200 -12.39 6.01 7.05
CA GLU A 200 -13.80 5.94 7.50
C GLU A 200 -14.70 5.09 6.57
N GLN A 201 -14.09 4.31 5.67
CA GLN A 201 -14.80 3.55 4.65
C GLN A 201 -15.27 2.18 5.17
N ASN A 202 -16.20 2.21 6.14
CA ASN A 202 -16.74 1.02 6.79
C ASN A 202 -17.31 -0.03 5.81
N GLN A 203 -17.78 0.41 4.63
CA GLN A 203 -18.34 -0.47 3.60
C GLN A 203 -17.34 -1.48 3.01
N TRP A 204 -16.03 -1.18 3.00
CA TRP A 204 -15.02 -2.09 2.42
C TRP A 204 -14.72 -3.28 3.33
N ILE A 205 -15.01 -3.14 4.62
CA ILE A 205 -14.81 -4.17 5.63
C ILE A 205 -16.15 -4.74 6.14
N GLN A 206 -17.28 -4.35 5.51
CA GLN A 206 -18.57 -4.93 5.83
C GLN A 206 -18.59 -6.42 5.47
N GLY A 207 -18.92 -7.26 6.45
CA GLY A 207 -18.95 -8.72 6.29
C GLY A 207 -17.59 -9.40 6.47
N VAL A 208 -16.54 -8.65 6.83
CA VAL A 208 -15.30 -9.25 7.34
C VAL A 208 -15.45 -9.42 8.85
N SER A 209 -15.09 -10.58 9.39
CA SER A 209 -15.00 -10.82 10.83
C SER A 209 -13.53 -11.00 11.27
N ALA A 210 -13.23 -10.63 12.52
CA ALA A 210 -11.89 -10.82 13.09
C ALA A 210 -11.51 -12.32 13.12
N ASP A 211 -12.50 -13.20 13.31
CA ASP A 211 -12.32 -14.65 13.34
C ASP A 211 -11.96 -15.21 11.95
N SER A 212 -12.58 -14.71 10.89
CA SER A 212 -12.25 -15.12 9.51
C SER A 212 -10.86 -14.66 9.09
N ILE A 213 -10.44 -13.46 9.50
CA ILE A 213 -9.07 -12.98 9.30
C ILE A 213 -8.09 -13.86 10.08
N ASP A 214 -8.38 -14.15 11.36
CA ASP A 214 -7.49 -14.99 12.18
C ASP A 214 -7.38 -16.40 11.58
N ALA A 215 -8.49 -17.02 11.16
CA ALA A 215 -8.48 -18.33 10.51
C ALA A 215 -7.72 -18.32 9.16
N TYR A 216 -7.77 -17.23 8.40
CA TYR A 216 -6.93 -17.05 7.22
C TYR A 216 -5.44 -17.00 7.59
N VAL A 217 -5.07 -16.19 8.59
CA VAL A 217 -3.68 -16.06 9.06
C VAL A 217 -3.12 -17.38 9.60
N GLN A 218 -3.91 -18.13 10.39
CA GLN A 218 -3.48 -19.43 10.93
C GLN A 218 -3.22 -20.47 9.82
N ARG A 219 -3.97 -20.43 8.71
CA ARG A 219 -3.76 -21.32 7.56
C ARG A 219 -2.44 -21.07 6.84
N GLN A 220 -1.87 -19.86 6.95
CA GLN A 220 -0.58 -19.53 6.37
C GLN A 220 0.61 -20.12 7.17
N GLY A 221 0.36 -20.78 8.31
CA GLY A 221 1.39 -21.44 9.12
C GLY A 221 2.35 -20.47 9.84
N LEU A 222 1.96 -19.20 9.96
CA LEU A 222 2.79 -18.15 10.54
C LEU A 222 2.79 -18.18 12.07
N ALA A 223 3.82 -17.60 12.67
CA ALA A 223 3.90 -17.54 14.12
C ALA A 223 2.88 -16.55 14.70
N TYR A 224 2.45 -16.79 15.95
CA TYR A 224 1.46 -15.95 16.61
C TYR A 224 1.88 -14.46 16.70
N GLY A 225 1.09 -13.60 16.07
CA GLY A 225 1.31 -12.15 15.99
C GLY A 225 2.37 -11.72 14.99
N GLU A 226 2.77 -12.62 14.07
CA GLU A 226 3.53 -12.27 12.87
C GLU A 226 2.59 -11.60 11.86
N PRO A 227 2.93 -10.40 11.35
CA PRO A 227 2.07 -9.71 10.41
C PRO A 227 2.11 -10.39 9.03
N VAL A 228 0.98 -10.37 8.33
CA VAL A 228 0.80 -11.09 7.06
C VAL A 228 0.47 -10.10 5.96
N GLY A 229 1.15 -10.22 4.82
CA GLY A 229 0.79 -9.48 3.61
C GLY A 229 -0.23 -10.31 2.86
N ALA A 230 -1.36 -9.69 2.52
CA ALA A 230 -2.40 -10.29 1.71
C ALA A 230 -2.71 -9.38 0.52
N VAL A 231 -3.38 -9.95 -0.48
CA VAL A 231 -3.93 -9.20 -1.60
C VAL A 231 -5.42 -8.96 -1.34
N TRP A 232 -5.94 -7.80 -1.72
CA TRP A 232 -7.32 -7.40 -1.38
C TRP A 232 -8.38 -8.40 -1.88
N SER A 233 -8.18 -9.01 -3.07
CA SER A 233 -9.06 -10.06 -3.61
C SER A 233 -9.18 -11.31 -2.72
N GLU A 234 -8.14 -11.64 -1.95
CA GLU A 234 -8.18 -12.73 -0.98
C GLU A 234 -9.06 -12.37 0.22
N ILE A 235 -9.06 -11.10 0.62
CA ILE A 235 -9.92 -10.58 1.68
C ILE A 235 -11.38 -10.54 1.21
N GLU A 236 -11.63 -10.13 -0.03
CA GLU A 236 -12.98 -10.17 -0.62
C GLU A 236 -13.55 -11.59 -0.67
N SER A 237 -12.70 -12.59 -0.98
CA SER A 237 -13.10 -14.00 -0.96
C SER A 237 -13.54 -14.48 0.44
N LEU A 238 -12.99 -13.91 1.52
CA LEU A 238 -13.45 -14.20 2.89
C LEU A 238 -14.86 -13.66 3.14
N ILE A 239 -15.18 -12.48 2.59
CA ILE A 239 -16.49 -11.82 2.72
C ILE A 239 -17.58 -12.64 1.99
N GLU A 240 -17.27 -13.13 0.78
CA GLU A 240 -18.18 -13.95 -0.03
C GLU A 240 -18.44 -15.33 0.60
N GLY A 241 -17.42 -15.90 1.24
CA GLY A 241 -17.51 -17.17 1.98
C GLY A 241 -18.46 -17.09 3.18
N GLU A 242 -18.41 -16.00 3.97
CA GLU A 242 -19.33 -15.79 5.10
C GLU A 242 -20.78 -15.57 4.63
N SER A 243 -20.96 -14.80 3.55
CA SER A 243 -22.29 -14.53 2.95
C SER A 243 -22.97 -15.81 2.45
N SER A 244 -22.18 -16.79 2.00
CA SER A 244 -22.66 -18.09 1.54
C SER A 244 -23.00 -19.05 2.70
N ASN A 245 -22.27 -18.95 3.81
CA ASN A 245 -22.49 -19.80 4.99
C ASN A 245 -23.69 -19.31 5.83
N GLY A 246 -23.94 -18.00 5.88
CA GLY A 246 -25.12 -17.42 6.55
C GLY A 246 -26.46 -17.74 5.88
N LYS A 247 -26.47 -18.19 4.62
CA LYS A 247 -27.69 -18.65 3.91
C LYS A 247 -28.06 -20.11 4.19
N ARG A 248 -27.20 -20.90 4.85
CA ARG A 248 -27.46 -22.34 5.09
C ARG A 248 -28.10 -22.66 6.45
N THR A 249 -28.33 -21.68 7.32
CA THR A 249 -28.87 -21.89 8.67
C THR A 249 -30.36 -21.61 8.85
N HIS A 250 -31.10 -21.37 7.76
CA HIS A 250 -32.56 -21.28 7.82
C HIS A 250 -33.22 -22.13 6.74
N LEU A 251 -33.43 -23.41 7.04
CA LEU A 251 -34.64 -24.12 6.65
C LEU A 251 -35.04 -25.06 7.81
N PRO A 252 -36.33 -25.05 8.22
CA PRO A 252 -36.84 -25.82 9.34
C PRO A 252 -36.86 -27.34 9.09
#